data_AF-A0A1I7LGR1-F1
#
_entry.id   AF-A0A1I7LGR1-F1
#
_cell.length_a   1.000
_cell.length_b   1.000
_cell.length_c   1.000
_cell.angle_alpha   90.00
_cell.angle_beta   90.00
_cell.angle_gamma   90.00
#
_symmetry.space_group_name_H-M   'P 1'
#
loop_
_entity.id
_entity.type
_entity.pdbx_description
1 polymer ?
#
loop_
_entity_poly.entity_id
_entity_poly.type
_entity_poly.pdbx_seq_one_letter_code
_entity_poly.pdbx_strand_id
1 'polypeptide(L)'
;MPTTNKTARRPWYLGRLIGPKPPFKPKHIWATRTRLQHEGRTRDLALFNTAIDSKLRGCDLVRLRVADIHLGDGIRLRTTIVQQKTGRPVPFELTETTRETLAAWLKLRGLRASD
;
A
#
# COMPACT_ATOMS: atom_id res chain seq x y z
N MET A 1 -48.87 0.26 -3.26
CA MET A 1 -47.43 0.18 -2.92
C MET A 1 -46.78 -0.82 -3.88
N PRO A 2 -46.02 -0.41 -4.92
CA PRO A 2 -45.37 -1.38 -5.78
C PRO A 2 -44.07 -1.84 -5.12
N THR A 3 -43.97 -3.13 -4.81
CA THR A 3 -42.74 -3.79 -4.38
C THR A 3 -41.82 -3.93 -5.58
N THR A 4 -40.77 -3.11 -5.65
CA THR A 4 -39.72 -3.24 -6.66
C THR A 4 -38.95 -4.53 -6.44
N ASN A 5 -39.23 -5.53 -7.28
CA ASN A 5 -38.52 -6.79 -7.32
C ASN A 5 -37.08 -6.55 -7.79
N LYS A 6 -36.14 -6.37 -6.85
CA LYS A 6 -34.70 -6.30 -7.13
C LYS A 6 -34.27 -7.67 -7.66
N THR A 7 -34.12 -7.80 -8.97
CA THR A 7 -33.43 -8.94 -9.58
C THR A 7 -32.07 -9.11 -8.88
N ALA A 8 -31.92 -10.19 -8.12
CA ALA A 8 -30.69 -10.47 -7.38
C ALA A 8 -29.55 -10.60 -8.40
N ARG A 9 -28.63 -9.62 -8.40
CA ARG A 9 -27.44 -9.66 -9.25
C ARG A 9 -26.65 -10.92 -8.88
N ARG A 10 -26.62 -11.89 -9.80
CA ARG A 10 -25.80 -13.09 -9.63
C ARG A 10 -24.33 -12.66 -9.55
N PRO A 11 -23.60 -13.06 -8.50
CA PRO A 11 -22.18 -12.77 -8.43
C PRO A 11 -21.46 -13.37 -9.64
N TRP A 12 -20.45 -12.67 -10.17
CA TRP A 12 -19.65 -13.12 -11.33
C TRP A 12 -18.98 -14.49 -11.11
N TYR A 13 -18.90 -14.93 -9.86
CA TYR A 13 -18.26 -16.16 -9.42
C TYR A 13 -19.23 -17.30 -9.07
N LEU A 14 -20.55 -17.12 -9.24
CA LEU A 14 -21.52 -18.14 -8.87
C LEU A 14 -21.26 -19.45 -9.62
N GLY A 15 -21.03 -20.54 -8.88
CA GLY A 15 -20.73 -21.86 -9.44
C GLY A 15 -19.26 -22.08 -9.85
N ARG A 16 -18.37 -21.11 -9.61
CA ARG A 16 -16.94 -21.24 -9.94
C ARG A 16 -16.11 -21.40 -8.67
N LEU A 17 -15.37 -22.50 -8.56
CA LEU A 17 -14.34 -22.66 -7.52
C LEU A 17 -13.16 -21.74 -7.87
N ILE A 18 -13.08 -20.58 -7.21
CA ILE A 18 -11.96 -19.66 -7.37
C ILE A 18 -10.88 -20.03 -6.38
N GLY A 19 -9.80 -20.62 -6.88
CA GLY A 19 -8.59 -20.86 -6.10
C GLY A 19 -7.90 -19.55 -5.68
N PRO A 20 -6.87 -19.65 -4.83
CA PRO A 20 -6.10 -18.49 -4.40
C PRO A 20 -5.53 -17.72 -5.62
N LYS A 21 -5.62 -16.39 -5.58
CA LYS A 21 -5.00 -15.55 -6.62
C LYS A 21 -3.48 -15.72 -6.55
N PRO A 22 -2.80 -16.00 -7.67
CA PRO A 22 -1.35 -16.15 -7.66
C PRO A 22 -0.66 -14.85 -7.22
N PRO A 23 0.50 -14.94 -6.56
CA PRO A 23 1.26 -13.76 -6.14
C PRO A 23 1.77 -12.98 -7.36
N PHE A 24 2.12 -11.72 -7.15
CA PHE A 24 2.78 -10.92 -8.17
C PHE A 24 4.15 -11.50 -8.52
N LYS A 25 4.45 -11.56 -9.83
CA LYS A 25 5.78 -11.90 -10.34
C LYS A 25 6.64 -10.63 -10.34
N PRO A 26 7.99 -10.73 -10.23
CA PRO A 26 8.89 -9.58 -10.31
C PRO A 26 8.64 -8.68 -11.53
N LYS A 27 8.36 -9.29 -12.70
CA LYS A 27 8.00 -8.54 -13.93
C LYS A 27 6.74 -7.69 -13.80
N HIS A 28 5.75 -8.11 -13.01
CA HIS A 28 4.52 -7.34 -12.78
C HIS A 28 4.79 -6.14 -11.86
N ILE A 29 5.63 -6.34 -10.84
CA ILE A 29 6.06 -5.27 -9.92
C ILE A 29 6.85 -4.22 -10.70
N TRP A 30 7.80 -4.66 -11.53
CA TRP A 30 8.59 -3.77 -12.39
C TRP A 30 7.68 -2.98 -13.34
N ALA A 31 6.80 -3.64 -14.09
CA ALA A 31 5.90 -2.96 -15.02
C ALA A 31 5.01 -1.91 -14.34
N THR A 32 4.49 -2.22 -13.14
CA THR A 32 3.68 -1.27 -12.35
C THR A 32 4.52 -0.07 -11.90
N ARG A 33 5.73 -0.32 -11.39
CA ARG A 33 6.66 0.73 -10.94
C ARG A 33 7.03 1.67 -12.09
N THR A 34 7.42 1.11 -13.24
CA THR A 34 7.77 1.88 -14.45
C THR A 34 6.60 2.73 -14.92
N ARG A 35 5.38 2.17 -14.92
CA ARG A 35 4.18 2.93 -15.33
C ARG A 35 3.93 4.12 -14.41
N LEU A 36 3.97 3.92 -13.09
CA LEU A 36 3.77 4.98 -12.10
C LEU A 36 4.85 6.06 -12.17
N GLN A 37 6.11 5.67 -12.41
CA GLN A 37 7.23 6.59 -12.62
C GLN A 37 7.02 7.44 -13.89
N HIS A 38 6.66 6.81 -15.00
CA HIS A 38 6.45 7.50 -16.28
C HIS A 38 5.27 8.49 -16.23
N GLU A 39 4.20 8.15 -15.50
CA GLU A 39 3.04 9.03 -15.29
C GLU A 39 3.29 10.12 -14.23
N GLY A 40 4.46 10.15 -13.56
CA GLY A 40 4.74 11.13 -12.51
C GLY A 40 3.87 10.97 -11.26
N ARG A 41 3.29 9.78 -11.01
CA ARG A 41 2.38 9.51 -9.89
C ARG A 41 3.16 9.24 -8.60
N THR A 42 3.86 10.24 -8.08
CA THR A 42 4.81 10.08 -6.96
C THR A 42 4.18 9.51 -5.69
N ARG A 43 2.96 9.93 -5.33
CA ARG A 43 2.23 9.38 -4.17
C ARG A 43 1.97 7.89 -4.32
N ASP A 44 1.47 7.49 -5.49
CA ASP A 44 1.06 6.10 -5.74
C ASP A 44 2.27 5.19 -5.89
N LEU A 45 3.36 5.71 -6.46
CA LEU A 45 4.65 5.03 -6.50
C LEU A 45 5.20 4.76 -5.08
N ALA A 46 5.20 5.78 -4.21
CA ALA A 46 5.65 5.64 -2.83
C ALA A 46 4.77 4.66 -2.03
N LEU A 47 3.44 4.73 -2.20
CA LEU A 47 2.50 3.81 -1.57
C LEU A 47 2.69 2.37 -2.07
N PHE A 48 2.86 2.17 -3.39
CA PHE A 48 3.07 0.86 -3.99
C PHE A 48 4.36 0.21 -3.50
N ASN A 49 5.47 0.95 -3.51
CA ASN A 49 6.75 0.47 -3.00
C ASN A 49 6.66 0.10 -1.50
N THR A 50 6.01 0.94 -0.68
CA THR A 50 5.76 0.66 0.73
C THR A 50 4.91 -0.60 0.93
N ALA A 51 3.91 -0.84 0.09
CA ALA A 51 3.06 -2.04 0.16
C ALA A 51 3.84 -3.34 -0.10
N ILE A 52 4.74 -3.33 -1.10
CA ILE A 52 5.56 -4.49 -1.46
C ILE A 52 6.55 -4.85 -0.34
N ASP A 53 7.19 -3.84 0.22
CA ASP A 53 8.18 -4.01 1.28
C ASP A 53 7.53 -4.48 2.59
N SER A 54 6.51 -3.73 3.04
CA SER A 54 5.86 -3.95 4.34
C SER A 54 4.90 -5.13 4.40
N LYS A 55 4.29 -5.50 3.26
CA LYS A 55 3.25 -6.55 3.16
C LYS A 55 2.09 -6.32 4.13
N LEU A 56 1.83 -5.07 4.49
CA LEU A 56 0.72 -4.70 5.36
C LEU A 56 -0.62 -4.97 4.67
N ARG A 57 -1.65 -5.14 5.49
CA ARG A 57 -3.04 -5.13 5.01
C ARG A 57 -3.33 -3.76 4.43
N GLY A 58 -4.20 -3.70 3.41
CA GLY A 58 -4.59 -2.43 2.80
C GLY A 58 -5.06 -1.38 3.82
N CYS A 59 -5.84 -1.79 4.82
CA CYS A 59 -6.34 -0.91 5.88
C CYS A 59 -5.26 -0.39 6.85
N ASP A 60 -4.18 -1.15 7.06
CA ASP A 60 -3.06 -0.73 7.90
C ASP A 60 -2.12 0.19 7.09
N LEU A 61 -1.87 -0.16 5.81
CA LEU A 61 -1.05 0.63 4.90
C LEU A 61 -1.58 2.06 4.71
N VAL A 62 -2.89 2.23 4.47
CA VAL A 62 -3.48 3.56 4.24
C VAL A 62 -3.59 4.41 5.51
N ARG A 63 -3.39 3.81 6.69
CA ARG A 63 -3.39 4.48 8.00
C ARG A 63 -2.00 4.83 8.51
N LEU A 64 -0.95 4.43 7.78
CA LEU A 64 0.44 4.72 8.11
C LEU A 64 0.67 6.23 8.19
N ARG A 65 1.28 6.70 9.27
CA ARG A 65 1.61 8.12 9.50
C ARG A 65 3.06 8.40 9.11
N VAL A 66 3.39 9.67 8.86
CA VAL A 66 4.78 10.05 8.56
C VAL A 66 5.66 9.76 9.77
N ALA A 67 5.18 10.08 10.97
CA ALA A 67 5.88 9.77 12.24
C ALA A 67 6.22 8.27 12.43
N ASP A 68 5.47 7.35 11.80
CA ASP A 68 5.75 5.91 11.90
C ASP A 68 7.01 5.50 11.12
N ILE A 69 7.32 6.23 10.04
CA ILE A 69 8.39 5.89 9.08
C ILE A 69 9.52 6.90 9.02
N HIS A 70 9.29 8.13 9.47
CA HIS A 70 10.26 9.22 9.46
C HIS A 70 10.85 9.43 10.86
N LEU A 71 12.15 9.70 10.97
CA LEU A 71 12.81 10.06 12.22
C LEU A 71 13.98 11.00 11.94
N GLY A 72 14.01 12.11 12.65
CA GLY A 72 15.02 13.17 12.42
C GLY A 72 14.98 13.61 10.96
N ASP A 73 16.10 13.41 10.27
CA ASP A 73 16.34 13.97 8.94
C ASP A 73 16.02 12.98 7.80
N GLY A 74 15.47 11.80 8.11
CA GLY A 74 15.23 10.79 7.09
C GLY A 74 14.21 9.71 7.43
N ILE A 75 13.97 8.85 6.44
CA ILE A 75 13.08 7.69 6.55
C ILE A 75 13.86 6.52 7.14
N ARG A 76 13.28 5.87 8.16
CA ARG A 76 13.88 4.74 8.86
C ARG A 76 14.07 3.55 7.90
N LEU A 77 15.16 2.81 8.08
CA LEU A 77 15.36 1.52 7.42
C LEU A 77 14.31 0.49 7.88
N ARG A 78 13.94 0.52 9.15
CA ARG A 78 13.01 -0.43 9.78
C ARG A 78 11.99 0.31 10.63
N THR A 79 10.74 -0.12 10.54
CA THR A 79 9.63 0.40 11.35
C THR A 79 8.78 -0.75 11.88
N THR A 80 7.88 -0.48 12.81
CA THR A 80 6.94 -1.44 13.39
C THR A 80 5.55 -0.84 13.46
N ILE A 81 4.56 -1.56 12.94
CA ILE A 81 3.15 -1.16 12.99
C ILE A 81 2.33 -2.22 13.69
N VAL A 82 1.42 -1.78 14.56
CA VAL A 82 0.44 -2.67 15.18
C VAL A 82 -0.67 -2.95 14.18
N GLN A 83 -0.80 -4.20 13.74
CA GLN A 83 -1.86 -4.58 12.80
C GLN A 83 -3.22 -4.54 13.48
N GLN A 84 -4.20 -3.87 12.85
CA GLN A 84 -5.55 -3.73 13.42
C GLN A 84 -6.23 -5.06 13.70
N LYS A 85 -6.08 -6.03 12.80
CA LYS A 85 -6.78 -7.32 12.92
C LYS A 85 -6.30 -8.12 14.13
N THR A 86 -4.99 -8.10 14.40
CA THR A 86 -4.37 -9.01 15.37
C THR A 86 -3.94 -8.30 16.64
N GLY A 87 -3.87 -6.96 16.64
CA GLY A 87 -3.31 -6.17 17.74
C GLY A 87 -1.82 -6.40 17.97
N ARG A 88 -1.13 -7.09 17.05
CA ARG A 88 0.28 -7.46 17.20
C ARG A 88 1.19 -6.47 16.47
N PRO A 89 2.33 -6.09 17.07
CA PRO A 89 3.36 -5.32 16.37
C PRO A 89 3.99 -6.18 15.27
N VAL A 90 4.07 -5.63 14.07
CA VAL A 90 4.72 -6.26 12.91
C VAL A 90 5.84 -5.34 12.43
N PRO A 91 7.11 -5.72 12.65
CA PRO A 91 8.23 -4.99 12.10
C PRO A 91 8.36 -5.27 10.60
N PHE A 92 8.80 -4.27 9.84
CA PHE A 92 9.16 -4.42 8.43
C PHE A 92 10.28 -3.45 8.06
N GLU A 93 10.96 -3.78 6.97
CA GLU A 93 12.06 -3.00 6.42
C GLU A 93 11.59 -2.25 5.17
N LEU A 94 12.11 -1.05 4.98
CA LEU A 94 11.92 -0.23 3.80
C LEU A 94 13.20 -0.29 2.97
N THR A 95 13.11 -0.75 1.73
CA THR A 95 14.25 -0.75 0.81
C THR A 95 14.68 0.67 0.46
N GLU A 96 15.91 0.84 -0.02
CA GLU A 96 16.44 2.14 -0.43
C GLU A 96 15.54 2.85 -1.43
N THR A 97 15.10 2.15 -2.48
CA THR A 97 14.16 2.68 -3.47
C THR A 97 12.83 3.16 -2.86
N THR A 98 12.32 2.43 -1.86
CA THR A 98 11.11 2.85 -1.14
C THR A 98 11.35 4.13 -0.33
N ARG A 99 12.49 4.23 0.36
CA ARG A 99 12.87 5.44 1.10
C ARG A 99 13.03 6.64 0.18
N GLU A 100 13.67 6.49 -0.97
CA GLU A 100 13.81 7.57 -1.96
C GLU A 100 12.45 8.06 -2.47
N THR A 101 11.56 7.14 -2.85
CA THR A 101 10.23 7.50 -3.37
C THR A 101 9.34 8.14 -2.31
N LEU A 102 9.42 7.68 -1.06
CA LEU A 102 8.77 8.32 0.08
C LEU A 102 9.35 9.72 0.37
N ALA A 103 10.67 9.90 0.34
CA ALA A 103 11.31 11.20 0.55
C ALA A 103 10.89 12.20 -0.54
N ALA A 104 10.87 11.78 -1.80
CA ALA A 104 10.39 12.58 -2.90
C ALA A 104 8.92 13.00 -2.72
N TRP A 105 8.06 12.08 -2.28
CA TRP A 105 6.66 12.39 -2.00
C TRP A 105 6.48 13.35 -0.82
N LEU A 106 7.19 13.15 0.28
CA LEU A 106 7.14 14.03 1.46
C LEU A 106 7.62 15.44 1.12
N LYS A 107 8.71 15.55 0.35
CA LYS A 107 9.21 16.84 -0.16
C LYS A 107 8.17 17.57 -1.01
N LEU A 108 7.47 16.86 -1.91
CA LEU A 108 6.41 17.46 -2.72
C LEU A 108 5.21 17.92 -1.88
N ARG A 109 4.89 17.21 -0.80
CA ARG A 109 3.76 17.53 0.08
C ARG A 109 4.09 18.62 1.11
N GLY A 110 5.38 18.94 1.30
CA GLY A 110 5.84 19.88 2.33
C GLY A 110 5.68 19.35 3.75
N LEU A 111 5.54 18.03 3.93
CA LEU A 111 5.35 17.43 5.24
C LEU A 111 6.68 17.24 5.97
N ARG A 112 6.63 17.42 7.29
CA ARG A 112 7.73 17.20 8.22
C ARG A 112 7.51 15.90 9.00
N ALA A 113 8.55 15.46 9.69
CA ALA A 113 8.52 14.24 10.51
C ALA A 113 7.40 14.22 11.58
N SER A 114 6.92 15.41 11.98
CA SER A 114 5.90 15.60 13.02
C SER A 114 4.46 15.51 12.53
N ASP A 115 4.22 15.48 11.22
CA ASP A 115 2.87 15.47 10.60
C ASP A 115 2.27 14.05 10.45
#